data_AF-A0A960S9D5-F1
#
_entry.id   AF-A0A960S9D5-F1
#
_cell.length_a   1.000
_cell.length_b   1.000
_cell.length_c   1.000
_cell.angle_alpha   90.00
_cell.angle_beta   90.00
_cell.angle_gamma   90.00
#
_symmetry.space_group_name_H-M   'P 1'
#
loop_
_entity.id
_entity.type
_entity.pdbx_description
1 polymer ?
#
loop_
_entity_poly.entity_id
_entity_poly.type
_entity_poly.pdbx_seq_one_letter_code
_entity_poly.pdbx_strand_id
1 'polypeptide(L)'
;MVLARGCHLLDGGLESSLKWEVPREEGKILYHLDLGLFDRLKFPLEHQAQFQSLALAVEQFVDTVWLPRRNRTLGVLLYQGTLDFSSLVGGSYLDARDRCYDFLNTLAKRIPDKLPACLSFRVPESMPALQVAQLISADLVEHFTLFLNGCPFPHAHGIWDKDDTYHFPQIQDALPATAILFPPASVTAEEAFAPLEPLFTQLHNTPYRLINEEHLTEQWHGLDHLYVSESGLTPQGRRKLQGFQAAGGTLTL
;
A
#
# COMPACT_ATOMS: atom_id res chain seq x y z
N MET A 1 12.42 0.09 16.06
CA MET A 1 11.92 -0.89 15.07
C MET A 1 11.00 -1.90 15.75
N VAL A 2 9.71 -1.91 15.41
CA VAL A 2 8.80 -2.98 15.85
C VAL A 2 8.90 -4.10 14.82
N LEU A 3 9.22 -5.30 15.30
CA LEU A 3 9.36 -6.50 14.50
C LEU A 3 8.22 -7.45 14.81
N ALA A 4 7.56 -7.95 13.79
CA ALA A 4 6.74 -9.15 13.89
C ALA A 4 7.49 -10.29 13.19
N ARG A 5 7.81 -11.35 13.93
CA ARG A 5 8.34 -12.58 13.34
C ARG A 5 7.16 -13.44 12.91
N GLY A 6 6.91 -13.49 11.61
CA GLY A 6 5.73 -14.15 11.06
C GLY A 6 4.43 -13.39 11.34
N CYS A 7 3.34 -14.01 10.89
CA CYS A 7 1.98 -13.60 11.19
C CYS A 7 1.19 -14.80 11.69
N HIS A 8 0.25 -14.56 12.61
CA HIS A 8 -0.67 -15.62 13.05
C HIS A 8 -1.80 -15.76 12.03
N LEU A 9 -1.77 -16.86 11.27
CA LEU A 9 -2.72 -17.14 10.20
C LEU A 9 -4.10 -17.51 10.76
N LEU A 10 -5.12 -16.84 10.23
CA LEU A 10 -6.52 -17.06 10.54
C LEU A 10 -7.28 -17.30 9.24
N ASP A 11 -7.79 -18.51 9.03
CA ASP A 11 -8.60 -18.82 7.84
C ASP A 11 -9.94 -18.07 7.92
N GLY A 12 -10.12 -17.06 7.07
CA GLY A 12 -11.35 -16.29 6.91
C GLY A 12 -12.02 -16.53 5.56
N GLY A 13 -11.65 -17.59 4.84
CA GLY A 13 -12.23 -17.94 3.54
C GLY A 13 -13.71 -18.34 3.64
N LEU A 14 -14.36 -18.48 2.49
CA LEU A 14 -15.81 -18.75 2.40
C LEU A 14 -16.27 -20.04 3.10
N GLU A 15 -15.40 -21.03 3.19
CA GLU A 15 -15.70 -22.32 3.80
C GLU A 15 -15.21 -22.40 5.27
N SER A 16 -14.65 -21.31 5.79
CA SER A 16 -14.12 -21.26 7.15
C SER A 16 -15.24 -21.34 8.20
N SER A 17 -14.94 -22.01 9.31
CA SER A 17 -15.82 -22.01 10.49
C SER A 17 -15.79 -20.70 11.28
N LEU A 18 -14.81 -19.82 11.01
CA LEU A 18 -14.50 -18.58 11.75
C LEU A 18 -14.29 -18.80 13.27
N LYS A 19 -13.98 -20.03 13.67
CA LYS A 19 -13.62 -20.40 15.04
C LYS A 19 -12.11 -20.52 15.14
N TRP A 20 -11.46 -19.41 15.48
CA TRP A 20 -10.02 -19.35 15.57
C TRP A 20 -9.51 -19.57 16.99
N GLU A 21 -8.53 -20.46 17.11
CA GLU A 21 -7.74 -20.59 18.32
C GLU A 21 -6.45 -19.78 18.16
N VAL A 22 -6.23 -18.83 19.07
CA VAL A 22 -5.04 -18.00 19.07
C VAL A 22 -4.17 -18.40 20.26
N PRO A 23 -2.96 -18.94 20.01
CA PRO A 23 -2.03 -19.34 21.05
C PRO A 23 -1.72 -18.21 22.02
N ARG A 24 -1.39 -18.57 23.26
CA ARG A 24 -0.82 -17.61 24.21
C ARG A 24 0.64 -17.37 23.84
N GLU A 25 0.87 -16.41 22.96
CA GLU A 25 2.23 -15.96 22.67
C GLU A 25 2.69 -14.95 23.73
N GLU A 26 3.97 -14.63 23.76
CA GLU A 26 4.54 -13.50 24.51
C GLU A 26 4.96 -12.42 23.49
N GLY A 27 4.42 -11.20 23.63
CA GLY A 27 4.72 -10.10 22.70
C GLY A 27 3.52 -9.58 21.90
N LYS A 28 3.83 -8.79 20.88
CA LYS A 28 2.85 -8.18 19.98
C LYS A 28 2.65 -9.06 18.74
N ILE A 29 1.42 -9.14 18.23
CA ILE A 29 1.00 -10.11 17.21
C ILE A 29 0.48 -9.37 15.97
N LEU A 30 1.00 -9.70 14.80
CA LEU A 30 0.38 -9.37 13.51
C LEU A 30 -0.47 -10.56 13.08
N TYR A 31 -1.77 -10.34 12.86
CA TYR A 31 -2.67 -11.38 12.36
C TYR A 31 -2.71 -11.35 10.84
N HIS A 32 -2.76 -12.50 10.20
CA HIS A 32 -3.07 -12.61 8.78
C HIS A 32 -4.44 -13.26 8.65
N LEU A 33 -5.42 -12.46 8.22
CA LEU A 33 -6.76 -12.95 7.94
C LEU A 33 -6.79 -13.43 6.48
N ASP A 34 -6.60 -14.74 6.28
CA ASP A 34 -6.61 -15.33 4.95
C ASP A 34 -8.04 -15.43 4.43
N LEU A 35 -8.45 -14.41 3.68
CA LEU A 35 -9.77 -14.31 3.06
C LEU A 35 -9.85 -15.02 1.69
N GLY A 36 -8.75 -15.62 1.20
CA GLY A 36 -8.70 -16.22 -0.14
C GLY A 36 -8.90 -15.22 -1.28
N LEU A 37 -8.40 -13.99 -1.13
CA LEU A 37 -8.66 -12.91 -2.10
C LEU A 37 -7.97 -13.14 -3.46
N PHE A 38 -8.65 -12.65 -4.50
CA PHE A 38 -8.27 -12.59 -5.91
C PHE A 38 -8.02 -13.95 -6.60
N ASP A 39 -7.01 -14.72 -6.20
CA ASP A 39 -6.65 -15.98 -6.87
C ASP A 39 -7.52 -17.17 -6.43
N ARG A 40 -8.12 -17.08 -5.24
CA ARG A 40 -8.92 -18.15 -4.61
C ARG A 40 -10.39 -17.80 -4.43
N LEU A 41 -10.85 -16.70 -5.01
CA LEU A 41 -12.27 -16.33 -4.98
C LEU A 41 -13.09 -17.29 -5.83
N LYS A 42 -14.26 -17.69 -5.31
CA LYS A 42 -15.19 -18.59 -6.01
C LYS A 42 -15.98 -17.86 -7.09
N PHE A 43 -16.22 -16.57 -6.88
CA PHE A 43 -16.99 -15.70 -7.77
C PHE A 43 -16.21 -14.40 -8.06
N PRO A 44 -16.58 -13.65 -9.12
CA PRO A 44 -16.00 -12.32 -9.40
C PRO A 44 -16.11 -11.35 -8.21
N LEU A 45 -15.28 -10.31 -8.21
CA LEU A 45 -15.23 -9.30 -7.13
C LEU A 45 -16.57 -8.61 -6.88
N GLU A 46 -17.39 -8.48 -7.93
CA GLU A 46 -18.70 -7.83 -7.88
C GLU A 46 -19.78 -8.69 -7.20
N HIS A 47 -19.48 -9.96 -6.88
CA HIS A 47 -20.46 -10.87 -6.30
C HIS A 47 -20.76 -10.52 -4.84
N GLN A 48 -21.88 -9.81 -4.63
CA GLN A 48 -22.26 -9.23 -3.33
C GLN A 48 -22.30 -10.25 -2.18
N ALA A 49 -22.85 -11.45 -2.37
CA ALA A 49 -22.95 -12.43 -1.29
C ALA A 49 -21.56 -12.95 -0.86
N GLN A 50 -20.61 -13.06 -1.78
CA GLN A 50 -19.22 -13.41 -1.45
C GLN A 50 -18.59 -12.30 -0.62
N PHE A 51 -18.76 -11.04 -1.03
CA PHE A 51 -18.28 -9.90 -0.27
C PHE A 51 -18.87 -9.87 1.15
N GLN A 52 -20.17 -10.09 1.32
CA GLN A 52 -20.81 -10.10 2.65
C GLN A 52 -20.23 -11.21 3.55
N SER A 53 -19.97 -12.40 3.01
CA SER A 53 -19.33 -13.48 3.78
C SER A 53 -17.93 -13.11 4.24
N LEU A 54 -17.12 -12.50 3.37
CA LEU A 54 -15.76 -12.05 3.73
C LEU A 54 -15.79 -10.88 4.72
N ALA A 55 -16.73 -9.95 4.57
CA ALA A 55 -16.94 -8.86 5.52
C ALA A 55 -17.32 -9.39 6.91
N LEU A 56 -18.18 -10.41 6.98
CA LEU A 56 -18.52 -11.09 8.24
C LEU A 56 -17.30 -11.74 8.89
N ALA A 57 -16.38 -12.31 8.11
CA ALA A 57 -15.13 -12.84 8.65
C ALA A 57 -14.27 -11.74 9.30
N VAL A 58 -14.19 -10.56 8.68
CA VAL A 58 -13.49 -9.40 9.26
C VAL A 58 -14.16 -8.94 10.56
N GLU A 59 -15.48 -8.80 10.58
CA GLU A 59 -16.24 -8.41 11.78
C GLU A 59 -16.06 -9.42 12.92
N GLN A 60 -16.15 -10.73 12.61
CA GLN A 60 -15.94 -11.79 13.58
C GLN A 60 -14.51 -11.78 14.14
N PHE A 61 -13.50 -11.48 13.32
CA PHE A 61 -12.11 -11.34 13.77
C PHE A 61 -11.97 -10.16 14.75
N VAL A 62 -12.57 -9.02 14.43
CA VAL A 62 -12.58 -7.83 15.29
C VAL A 62 -13.14 -8.18 16.66
N ASP A 63 -14.29 -8.84 16.72
CA ASP A 63 -14.99 -9.12 17.98
C ASP A 63 -14.34 -10.23 18.82
N THR A 64 -13.89 -11.32 18.18
CA THR A 64 -13.47 -12.53 18.89
C THR A 64 -11.96 -12.64 19.09
N VAL A 65 -11.17 -12.06 18.20
CA VAL A 65 -9.71 -12.16 18.24
C VAL A 65 -9.09 -10.86 18.70
N TRP A 66 -9.38 -9.75 18.00
CA TRP A 66 -8.73 -8.46 18.25
C TRP A 66 -9.20 -7.82 19.55
N LEU A 67 -10.51 -7.66 19.78
CA LEU A 67 -11.02 -6.92 20.94
C LEU A 67 -10.48 -7.46 22.28
N PRO A 68 -10.44 -8.79 22.53
CA PRO A 68 -9.83 -9.35 23.74
C PRO A 68 -8.32 -9.17 23.83
N ARG A 69 -7.63 -8.92 22.70
CA ARG A 69 -6.17 -8.85 22.58
C ARG A 69 -5.69 -7.49 22.06
N ARG A 70 -6.51 -6.45 22.12
CA ARG A 70 -6.24 -5.16 21.47
C ARG A 70 -4.88 -4.56 21.87
N ASN A 71 -4.49 -4.70 23.13
CA ASN A 71 -3.20 -4.20 23.63
C ASN A 71 -1.99 -5.03 23.16
N ARG A 72 -2.23 -6.14 22.48
CA ARG A 72 -1.22 -7.07 21.97
C ARG A 72 -1.20 -7.14 20.45
N THR A 73 -2.20 -6.62 19.77
CA THR A 73 -2.22 -6.63 18.29
C THR A 73 -1.37 -5.50 17.72
N LEU A 74 -0.56 -5.80 16.70
CA LEU A 74 0.16 -4.82 15.87
C LEU A 74 -0.71 -4.33 14.72
N GLY A 75 -1.45 -5.24 14.09
CA GLY A 75 -2.27 -4.98 12.92
C GLY A 75 -2.98 -6.24 12.45
N VAL A 76 -3.72 -6.10 11.35
CA VAL A 76 -4.29 -7.22 10.61
C VAL A 76 -3.91 -7.10 9.13
N LEU A 77 -3.28 -8.13 8.61
CA LEU A 77 -2.95 -8.30 7.20
C LEU A 77 -4.17 -8.87 6.49
N LEU A 78 -4.80 -8.06 5.63
CA LEU A 78 -6.00 -8.45 4.87
C LEU A 78 -5.66 -9.13 3.55
N TYR A 79 -4.48 -8.83 3.01
CA TYR A 79 -4.00 -9.40 1.77
C TYR A 79 -2.49 -9.60 1.82
N GLN A 80 -2.07 -10.78 1.39
CA GLN A 80 -0.69 -11.14 1.15
C GLN A 80 -0.59 -11.83 -0.20
N GLY A 81 0.14 -11.25 -1.16
CA GLY A 81 0.22 -11.82 -2.50
C GLY A 81 1.12 -11.06 -3.46
N THR A 82 0.88 -11.24 -4.76
CA THR A 82 1.58 -10.50 -5.82
C THR A 82 1.03 -9.08 -5.94
N LEU A 83 1.89 -8.11 -6.30
CA LEU A 83 1.44 -6.76 -6.66
C LEU A 83 0.79 -6.70 -8.05
N ASP A 84 1.00 -7.72 -8.89
CA ASP A 84 0.41 -7.78 -10.24
C ASP A 84 -1.05 -8.28 -10.21
N PHE A 85 -1.99 -7.36 -9.99
CA PHE A 85 -3.42 -7.65 -10.01
C PHE A 85 -3.94 -8.04 -11.40
N SER A 86 -3.27 -7.65 -12.49
CA SER A 86 -3.77 -7.93 -13.85
C SER A 86 -3.83 -9.43 -14.13
N SER A 87 -2.86 -10.18 -13.57
CA SER A 87 -2.82 -11.64 -13.60
C SER A 87 -3.96 -12.31 -12.84
N LEU A 88 -4.59 -11.59 -11.89
CA LEU A 88 -5.59 -12.14 -10.97
C LEU A 88 -7.03 -11.86 -11.42
N VAL A 89 -7.29 -10.64 -11.90
CA VAL A 89 -8.67 -10.18 -12.21
C VAL A 89 -8.89 -9.80 -13.67
N GLY A 90 -7.83 -9.85 -14.50
CA GLY A 90 -7.84 -9.46 -15.90
C GLY A 90 -7.98 -7.95 -16.13
N GLY A 91 -7.82 -7.53 -17.39
CA GLY A 91 -7.86 -6.12 -17.79
C GLY A 91 -6.47 -5.47 -17.82
N SER A 92 -6.43 -4.14 -17.96
CA SER A 92 -5.17 -3.40 -17.78
C SER A 92 -4.74 -3.46 -16.31
N TYR A 93 -3.45 -3.28 -16.03
CA TYR A 93 -2.97 -3.30 -14.64
C TYR A 93 -3.55 -2.17 -13.79
N LEU A 94 -3.88 -1.01 -14.40
CA LEU A 94 -4.53 0.10 -13.70
C LEU A 94 -6.00 -0.22 -13.38
N ASP A 95 -6.75 -0.79 -14.32
CA ASP A 95 -8.14 -1.20 -14.07
C ASP A 95 -8.21 -2.29 -12.99
N ALA A 96 -7.30 -3.27 -13.08
CA ALA A 96 -7.18 -4.35 -12.10
C ALA A 96 -6.82 -3.81 -10.71
N ARG A 97 -5.87 -2.88 -10.64
CA ARG A 97 -5.49 -2.15 -9.42
C ARG A 97 -6.70 -1.48 -8.79
N ASP A 98 -7.44 -0.68 -9.55
CA ASP A 98 -8.55 0.11 -9.02
C ASP A 98 -9.65 -0.79 -8.44
N ARG A 99 -10.05 -1.83 -9.19
CA ARG A 99 -11.04 -2.81 -8.71
C ARG A 99 -10.58 -3.54 -7.45
N CYS A 100 -9.31 -3.95 -7.38
CA CYS A 100 -8.76 -4.64 -6.22
C CYS A 100 -8.68 -3.73 -5.00
N TYR A 101 -8.20 -2.49 -5.14
CA TYR A 101 -8.14 -1.54 -4.03
C TYR A 101 -9.53 -1.08 -3.59
N ASP A 102 -10.49 -0.89 -4.48
CA ASP A 102 -11.87 -0.59 -4.11
C ASP A 102 -12.47 -1.69 -3.23
N PHE A 103 -12.21 -2.95 -3.60
CA PHE A 103 -12.64 -4.10 -2.81
C PHE A 103 -11.96 -4.14 -1.44
N LEU A 104 -10.64 -3.97 -1.39
CA LEU A 104 -9.85 -3.94 -0.15
C LEU A 104 -10.26 -2.79 0.76
N ASN A 105 -10.43 -1.58 0.23
CA ASN A 105 -10.89 -0.40 0.96
C ASN A 105 -12.29 -0.63 1.53
N THR A 106 -13.17 -1.31 0.79
CA THR A 106 -14.52 -1.61 1.28
C THR A 106 -14.51 -2.65 2.41
N LEU A 107 -13.60 -3.63 2.37
CA LEU A 107 -13.36 -4.52 3.51
C LEU A 107 -12.74 -3.78 4.71
N ALA A 108 -11.77 -2.91 4.46
CA ALA A 108 -11.06 -2.16 5.49
C ALA A 108 -11.99 -1.23 6.29
N LYS A 109 -13.09 -0.74 5.69
CA LYS A 109 -14.15 -0.01 6.42
C LYS A 109 -14.81 -0.80 7.55
N ARG A 110 -14.62 -2.13 7.61
CA ARG A 110 -15.09 -3.00 8.72
C ARG A 110 -14.10 -3.09 9.87
N ILE A 111 -12.89 -2.57 9.68
CA ILE A 111 -11.83 -2.55 10.67
C ILE A 111 -11.91 -1.25 11.45
N PRO A 112 -11.86 -1.28 12.79
CA PRO A 112 -11.83 -0.05 13.57
C PRO A 112 -10.54 0.74 13.34
N ASP A 113 -10.61 2.07 13.28
CA ASP A 113 -9.47 2.98 13.02
C ASP A 113 -8.25 2.77 13.94
N LYS A 114 -8.49 2.20 15.13
CA LYS A 114 -7.45 1.88 16.13
C LYS A 114 -6.65 0.62 15.81
N LEU A 115 -7.07 -0.17 14.83
CA LEU A 115 -6.40 -1.38 14.38
C LEU A 115 -5.81 -1.12 12.99
N PRO A 116 -4.46 -1.08 12.86
CA PRO A 116 -3.84 -0.93 11.55
C PRO A 116 -4.26 -2.06 10.60
N ALA A 117 -4.86 -1.67 9.47
CA ALA A 117 -5.07 -2.56 8.33
C ALA A 117 -3.77 -2.62 7.53
N CYS A 118 -3.34 -3.81 7.14
CA CYS A 118 -2.07 -4.03 6.46
C CYS A 118 -2.29 -4.76 5.14
N LEU A 119 -1.42 -4.48 4.18
CA LEU A 119 -1.30 -5.20 2.91
C LEU A 119 0.16 -5.59 2.71
N SER A 120 0.41 -6.78 2.17
CA SER A 120 1.76 -7.28 1.93
C SER A 120 1.88 -7.78 0.50
N PHE A 121 2.83 -7.21 -0.24
CA PHE A 121 3.00 -7.49 -1.65
C PHE A 121 4.40 -8.02 -1.96
N ARG A 122 4.46 -9.07 -2.76
CA ARG A 122 5.65 -9.47 -3.51
C ARG A 122 5.67 -8.70 -4.82
N VAL A 123 6.71 -7.92 -5.02
CA VAL A 123 6.97 -7.21 -6.27
C VAL A 123 7.67 -8.19 -7.22
N PRO A 124 7.09 -8.50 -8.39
CA PRO A 124 7.78 -9.34 -9.38
C PRO A 124 9.08 -8.69 -9.83
N GLU A 125 10.16 -9.47 -9.96
CA GLU A 125 11.48 -8.97 -10.39
C GLU A 125 11.44 -8.30 -11.78
N SER A 126 10.49 -8.71 -12.63
CA SER A 126 10.29 -8.15 -13.97
C SER A 126 9.43 -6.89 -14.00
N MET A 127 8.84 -6.46 -12.88
CA MET A 127 7.93 -5.32 -12.85
C MET A 127 8.73 -4.01 -12.88
N PRO A 128 8.51 -3.12 -13.87
CA PRO A 128 9.15 -1.82 -13.92
C PRO A 128 8.86 -1.00 -12.67
N ALA A 129 9.85 -0.23 -12.23
CA ALA A 129 9.74 0.65 -11.08
C ALA A 129 8.51 1.56 -11.17
N LEU A 130 8.34 2.28 -12.28
CA LEU A 130 7.18 3.15 -12.48
C LEU A 130 5.85 2.41 -12.25
N GLN A 131 5.73 1.19 -12.77
CA GLN A 131 4.54 0.37 -12.58
C GLN A 131 4.32 0.04 -11.10
N VAL A 132 5.38 -0.32 -10.36
CA VAL A 132 5.31 -0.52 -8.90
C VAL A 132 4.78 0.75 -8.23
N ALA A 133 5.35 1.91 -8.55
CA ALA A 133 4.96 3.21 -7.97
C ALA A 133 3.49 3.55 -8.26
N GLN A 134 3.00 3.27 -9.47
CA GLN A 134 1.60 3.46 -9.84
C GLN A 134 0.64 2.51 -9.10
N LEU A 135 1.11 1.31 -8.72
CA LEU A 135 0.33 0.30 -7.99
C LEU A 135 0.31 0.53 -6.47
N ILE A 136 1.23 1.34 -5.93
CA ILE A 136 1.34 1.64 -4.48
C ILE A 136 1.16 3.14 -4.18
N SER A 137 0.55 3.89 -5.10
CA SER A 137 0.40 5.33 -4.94
C SER A 137 -0.34 5.67 -3.64
N ALA A 138 0.06 6.77 -2.98
CA ALA A 138 -0.40 7.09 -1.64
C ALA A 138 -1.94 7.17 -1.54
N ASP A 139 -2.58 7.77 -2.54
CA ASP A 139 -4.04 7.94 -2.59
C ASP A 139 -4.81 6.59 -2.55
N LEU A 140 -4.22 5.51 -3.06
CA LEU A 140 -4.84 4.19 -3.08
C LEU A 140 -4.72 3.45 -1.75
N VAL A 141 -3.67 3.79 -0.99
CA VAL A 141 -3.19 3.00 0.15
C VAL A 141 -3.14 3.79 1.46
N GLU A 142 -3.72 4.99 1.48
CA GLU A 142 -3.68 5.92 2.62
C GLU A 142 -4.11 5.26 3.95
N HIS A 143 -5.06 4.33 3.90
CA HIS A 143 -5.59 3.64 5.07
C HIS A 143 -4.88 2.32 5.40
N PHE A 144 -3.83 1.96 4.65
CA PHE A 144 -3.10 0.72 4.82
C PHE A 144 -1.64 0.94 5.23
N THR A 145 -1.16 0.09 6.13
CA THR A 145 0.27 -0.14 6.29
C THR A 145 0.72 -1.12 5.20
N LEU A 146 1.51 -0.62 4.24
CA LEU A 146 2.07 -1.47 3.20
C LEU A 146 3.35 -2.15 3.65
N PHE A 147 3.48 -3.42 3.29
CA PHE A 147 4.72 -4.19 3.35
C PHE A 147 5.10 -4.64 1.96
N LEU A 148 6.31 -4.32 1.50
CA LEU A 148 6.77 -4.69 0.17
C LEU A 148 7.99 -5.59 0.26
N ASN A 149 7.95 -6.69 -0.49
CA ASN A 149 9.08 -7.58 -0.72
C ASN A 149 9.57 -7.39 -2.16
N GLY A 150 10.86 -7.09 -2.35
CA GLY A 150 11.44 -6.85 -3.68
C GLY A 150 11.18 -5.46 -4.27
N CYS A 151 10.76 -4.48 -3.45
CA CYS A 151 10.52 -3.12 -3.94
C CYS A 151 11.82 -2.48 -4.46
N PRO A 152 11.81 -1.87 -5.67
CA PRO A 152 13.00 -1.21 -6.23
C PRO A 152 13.32 0.14 -5.58
N PHE A 153 12.53 0.61 -4.61
CA PHE A 153 12.61 1.95 -4.06
C PHE A 153 13.03 1.99 -2.60
N PRO A 154 13.85 2.99 -2.20
CA PRO A 154 14.23 3.18 -0.82
C PRO A 154 13.08 3.77 0.03
N HIS A 155 12.54 2.96 0.94
CA HIS A 155 12.11 3.37 2.30
C HIS A 155 10.82 4.20 2.55
N ALA A 156 9.75 4.06 1.77
CA ALA A 156 8.44 4.61 2.19
C ALA A 156 7.53 3.61 2.95
N HIS A 157 7.82 2.31 2.88
CA HIS A 157 6.92 1.25 3.32
C HIS A 157 7.58 0.31 4.33
N GLY A 158 6.77 -0.51 4.99
CA GLY A 158 7.27 -1.61 5.78
C GLY A 158 8.01 -2.62 4.90
N ILE A 159 8.97 -3.33 5.50
CA ILE A 159 9.73 -4.37 4.80
C ILE A 159 9.14 -5.72 5.18
N TRP A 160 8.83 -6.54 4.18
CA TRP A 160 8.55 -7.96 4.34
C TRP A 160 9.78 -8.74 3.87
N ASP A 161 10.49 -9.37 4.79
CA ASP A 161 11.70 -10.14 4.49
C ASP A 161 11.39 -11.61 4.12
N LYS A 162 12.37 -12.32 3.57
CA LYS A 162 12.29 -13.73 3.14
C LYS A 162 11.92 -14.68 4.28
N ASP A 163 12.25 -14.32 5.51
CA ASP A 163 11.93 -15.08 6.72
C ASP A 163 10.54 -14.75 7.30
N ASP A 164 9.64 -14.20 6.46
CA ASP A 164 8.31 -13.69 6.85
C ASP A 164 8.36 -12.71 8.04
N THR A 165 9.45 -11.94 8.13
CA THR A 165 9.60 -10.91 9.15
C THR A 165 9.11 -9.58 8.62
N TYR A 166 8.26 -8.92 9.41
CA TYR A 166 7.66 -7.64 9.07
C TYR A 166 8.29 -6.52 9.89
N HIS A 167 8.86 -5.55 9.18
CA HIS A 167 9.46 -4.35 9.76
C HIS A 167 8.50 -3.20 9.53
N PHE A 168 7.85 -2.73 10.60
CA PHE A 168 6.96 -1.58 10.50
C PHE A 168 7.78 -0.30 10.20
N PRO A 169 7.26 0.59 9.33
CA PRO A 169 7.94 1.84 8.99
C PRO A 169 8.16 2.66 10.27
N GLN A 170 9.36 3.19 10.44
CA GLN A 170 9.67 4.07 11.56
C GLN A 170 9.49 5.53 11.14
N ILE A 171 8.74 6.28 11.94
CA ILE A 171 8.49 7.72 11.71
C ILE A 171 9.77 8.55 12.00
N GLN A 172 10.82 7.95 12.58
CA GLN A 172 11.98 8.69 13.12
C GLN A 172 13.16 8.84 12.17
N ASP A 173 13.13 8.24 10.97
CA ASP A 173 14.21 8.44 10.01
C ASP A 173 14.05 9.79 9.31
N ALA A 174 15.17 10.51 9.14
CA ALA A 174 15.17 11.76 8.41
C ALA A 174 14.67 11.51 6.98
N LEU A 175 13.50 12.06 6.67
CA LEU A 175 12.88 11.85 5.36
C LEU A 175 13.79 12.42 4.26
N PRO A 176 13.95 11.74 3.11
CA PRO A 176 14.85 12.19 2.04
C PRO A 176 14.54 13.61 1.56
N ALA A 177 15.54 14.44 1.27
CA ALA A 177 15.34 15.80 0.75
C ALA A 177 14.92 15.84 -0.73
N THR A 178 14.94 14.69 -1.40
CA THR A 178 14.59 14.52 -2.81
C THR A 178 13.25 13.79 -2.93
N ALA A 179 12.41 14.21 -3.88
CA ALA A 179 11.17 13.51 -4.19
C ALA A 179 10.87 13.47 -5.70
N ILE A 180 10.05 12.50 -6.10
CA ILE A 180 9.40 12.46 -7.41
C ILE A 180 7.92 12.77 -7.17
N LEU A 181 7.41 13.80 -7.87
CA LEU A 181 6.00 14.13 -7.87
C LEU A 181 5.26 13.22 -8.85
N PHE A 182 4.35 12.42 -8.32
CA PHE A 182 3.47 11.57 -9.08
C PHE A 182 2.21 12.32 -9.51
N PRO A 183 1.78 12.16 -10.78
CA PRO A 183 0.46 12.61 -11.22
C PRO A 183 -0.66 12.06 -10.32
N PRO A 184 -1.80 12.75 -10.21
CA PRO A 184 -2.96 12.25 -9.49
C PRO A 184 -3.44 10.91 -10.05
N ALA A 185 -4.08 10.08 -9.21
CA ALA A 185 -4.60 8.78 -9.63
C ALA A 185 -5.59 8.84 -10.81
N SER A 186 -6.26 9.99 -11.02
CA SER A 186 -7.16 10.22 -12.15
C SER A 186 -6.44 10.34 -13.51
N VAL A 187 -5.13 10.58 -13.51
CA VAL A 187 -4.32 10.65 -14.73
C VAL A 187 -3.88 9.24 -15.08
N THR A 188 -4.36 8.72 -16.20
CA THR A 188 -4.04 7.36 -16.69
C THR A 188 -3.25 7.37 -18.00
N ALA A 189 -3.08 8.55 -18.61
CA ALA A 189 -2.36 8.71 -19.86
C ALA A 189 -0.89 8.35 -19.70
N GLU A 190 -0.37 7.47 -20.56
CA GLU A 190 1.02 6.99 -20.51
C GLU A 190 2.03 8.14 -20.65
N GLU A 191 1.69 9.14 -21.45
CA GLU A 191 2.51 10.32 -21.69
C GLU A 191 2.74 11.16 -20.43
N ALA A 192 1.85 11.06 -19.43
CA ALA A 192 2.00 11.73 -18.15
C ALA A 192 3.09 11.09 -17.28
N PHE A 193 3.38 9.80 -17.49
CA PHE A 193 4.32 9.04 -16.66
C PHE A 193 5.62 8.69 -17.38
N ALA A 194 5.62 8.64 -18.72
CA ALA A 194 6.80 8.30 -19.52
C ALA A 194 8.07 9.10 -19.14
N PRO A 195 8.01 10.42 -18.84
CA PRO A 195 9.19 11.16 -18.39
C PRO A 195 9.77 10.71 -17.03
N LEU A 196 8.99 10.00 -16.20
CA LEU A 196 9.42 9.55 -14.87
C LEU A 196 10.22 8.25 -14.91
N GLU A 197 10.06 7.42 -15.94
CA GLU A 197 10.74 6.11 -16.05
C GLU A 197 12.27 6.22 -15.92
N PRO A 198 12.97 7.14 -16.63
CA PRO A 198 14.42 7.25 -16.52
C PRO A 198 14.88 7.70 -15.13
N LEU A 199 14.04 8.45 -14.41
CA LEU A 199 14.37 8.95 -13.07
C LEU A 199 14.49 7.83 -12.06
N PHE A 200 13.66 6.79 -12.17
CA PHE A 200 13.77 5.61 -11.31
C PHE A 200 15.10 4.90 -11.47
N THR A 201 15.59 4.81 -12.72
CA THR A 201 16.92 4.26 -13.00
C THR A 201 18.02 5.19 -12.49
N GLN A 202 17.88 6.50 -12.68
CA GLN A 202 18.86 7.49 -12.20
C GLN A 202 18.98 7.50 -10.66
N LEU A 203 17.85 7.37 -9.97
CA LEU A 203 17.75 7.51 -8.52
C LEU A 203 17.85 6.19 -7.75
N HIS A 204 18.14 5.06 -8.41
CA HIS A 204 18.14 3.73 -7.76
C HIS A 204 18.97 3.64 -6.47
N ASN A 205 20.08 4.37 -6.37
CA ASN A 205 20.96 4.42 -5.18
C ASN A 205 20.81 5.69 -4.34
N THR A 206 19.83 6.53 -4.66
CA THR A 206 19.58 7.79 -3.95
C THR A 206 18.28 7.66 -3.18
N PRO A 207 18.22 7.94 -1.87
CA PRO A 207 16.97 8.00 -1.15
C PRO A 207 16.07 9.11 -1.72
N TYR A 208 14.81 8.79 -2.01
CA TYR A 208 13.80 9.77 -2.43
C TYR A 208 12.42 9.40 -1.91
N ARG A 209 11.51 10.37 -1.92
CA ARG A 209 10.08 10.17 -1.63
C ARG A 209 9.28 10.07 -2.92
N LEU A 210 8.24 9.25 -2.91
CA LEU A 210 7.16 9.31 -3.90
C LEU A 210 6.04 10.13 -3.30
N ILE A 211 5.67 11.23 -3.95
CA ILE A 211 4.64 12.14 -3.43
C ILE A 211 3.59 12.32 -4.51
N ASN A 212 2.34 11.97 -4.22
CA ASN A 212 1.23 12.27 -5.12
C ASN A 212 0.94 13.78 -5.10
N GLU A 213 0.50 14.32 -6.25
CA GLU A 213 0.17 15.74 -6.39
C GLU A 213 -0.79 16.25 -5.31
N GLU A 214 -1.75 15.43 -4.88
CA GLU A 214 -2.75 15.74 -3.87
C GLU A 214 -2.11 16.09 -2.52
N HIS A 215 -1.10 15.30 -2.10
CA HIS A 215 -0.41 15.42 -0.82
C HIS A 215 0.82 16.33 -0.82
N LEU A 216 1.17 16.96 -1.95
CA LEU A 216 2.40 17.75 -2.07
C LEU A 216 2.56 18.81 -0.97
N THR A 217 1.50 19.54 -0.64
CA THR A 217 1.55 20.61 0.39
C THR A 217 1.74 20.09 1.80
N GLU A 218 1.33 18.84 2.08
CA GLU A 218 1.48 18.20 3.38
C GLU A 218 2.87 17.59 3.54
N GLN A 219 3.45 17.12 2.42
CA GLN A 219 4.69 16.34 2.41
C GLN A 219 5.94 17.12 1.96
N TRP A 220 5.80 18.40 1.58
CA TRP A 220 6.93 19.21 1.10
C TRP A 220 7.92 19.66 2.18
N HIS A 221 7.65 19.39 3.46
CA HIS A 221 8.55 19.79 4.53
C HIS A 221 9.87 18.99 4.46
N GLY A 222 10.99 19.72 4.50
CA GLY A 222 12.32 19.16 4.35
C GLY A 222 12.61 18.61 2.95
N LEU A 223 11.85 19.02 1.92
CA LEU A 223 12.19 18.77 0.53
C LEU A 223 12.99 19.94 -0.04
N ASP A 224 14.12 19.61 -0.65
CA ASP A 224 14.99 20.54 -1.37
C ASP A 224 14.83 20.38 -2.89
N HIS A 225 14.58 19.16 -3.35
CA HIS A 225 14.54 18.82 -4.77
C HIS A 225 13.31 17.99 -5.13
N LEU A 226 12.61 18.39 -6.18
CA LEU A 226 11.41 17.70 -6.67
C LEU A 226 11.49 17.48 -8.18
N TYR A 227 11.47 16.22 -8.60
CA TYR A 227 11.34 15.83 -9.99
C TYR A 227 9.86 15.76 -10.38
N VAL A 228 9.52 16.25 -11.57
CA VAL A 228 8.12 16.37 -11.98
C VAL A 228 7.95 16.08 -13.46
N SER A 229 6.93 15.30 -13.83
CA SER A 229 6.50 15.19 -15.22
C SER A 229 5.56 16.32 -15.59
N GLU A 230 5.99 17.23 -16.47
CA GLU A 230 5.17 18.39 -16.85
C GLU A 230 3.84 18.00 -17.54
N SER A 231 3.84 16.93 -18.34
CA SER A 231 2.65 16.41 -19.02
C SER A 231 1.61 15.84 -18.06
N GLY A 232 2.03 15.39 -16.86
CA GLY A 232 1.15 14.82 -15.85
C GLY A 232 0.56 15.82 -14.84
N LEU A 233 0.95 17.10 -14.90
CA LEU A 233 0.55 18.10 -13.91
C LEU A 233 -0.85 18.67 -14.16
N THR A 234 -1.67 18.72 -13.12
CA THR A 234 -2.91 19.50 -13.16
C THR A 234 -2.64 21.01 -13.02
N PRO A 235 -3.61 21.88 -13.37
CA PRO A 235 -3.51 23.31 -13.07
C PRO A 235 -3.29 23.61 -11.58
N GLN A 236 -3.83 22.78 -10.69
CA GLN A 236 -3.63 22.94 -9.24
C GLN A 236 -2.20 22.52 -8.85
N GLY A 237 -1.70 21.41 -9.38
CA GLY A 237 -0.31 20.97 -9.21
C GLY A 237 0.68 22.05 -9.60
N ARG A 238 0.50 22.69 -10.76
CA ARG A 238 1.35 23.81 -11.20
C ARG A 238 1.38 24.97 -10.20
N ARG A 239 0.24 25.30 -9.58
CA ARG A 239 0.18 26.33 -8.53
C ARG A 239 0.90 25.90 -7.25
N LYS A 240 0.76 24.62 -6.85
CA LYS A 240 1.49 24.07 -5.69
C LYS A 240 3.01 24.13 -5.92
N LEU A 241 3.47 23.82 -7.14
CA LEU A 241 4.87 23.90 -7.53
C LEU A 241 5.45 25.33 -7.49
N GLN A 242 4.67 26.33 -7.91
CA GLN A 242 5.08 27.73 -7.76
C GLN A 242 5.29 28.11 -6.29
N GLY A 243 4.42 27.60 -5.39
CA GLY A 243 4.59 27.76 -3.95
C GLY A 243 5.85 27.08 -3.43
N PHE A 244 6.16 25.86 -3.89
CA PHE A 244 7.38 25.14 -3.53
C PHE A 244 8.65 25.88 -3.94
N GLN A 245 8.69 26.40 -5.18
CA GLN A 245 9.82 27.22 -5.66
C GLN A 245 9.96 28.53 -4.89
N ALA A 246 8.84 29.20 -4.57
CA ALA A 246 8.84 30.42 -3.78
C ALA A 246 9.38 30.19 -2.35
N ALA A 247 9.24 28.97 -1.82
CA ALA A 247 9.81 28.55 -0.54
C ALA A 247 11.29 28.12 -0.63
N GLY A 248 11.92 28.22 -1.81
CA GLY A 248 13.33 27.89 -2.04
C GLY A 248 13.60 26.49 -2.60
N GLY A 249 12.56 25.72 -2.91
CA GLY A 249 12.70 24.39 -3.50
C GLY A 249 13.15 24.40 -4.96
N THR A 250 13.86 23.36 -5.39
CA THR A 250 14.33 23.18 -6.77
C THR A 250 13.45 22.19 -7.53
N LEU A 251 13.02 22.56 -8.74
CA LEU A 251 12.28 21.69 -9.65
C LEU A 251 13.17 21.19 -10.78
N THR A 252 13.02 19.91 -11.12
CA THR A 252 13.54 19.32 -12.36
C THR A 252 12.37 18.74 -13.14
N LEU A 253 12.25 19.13 -14.41
CA LEU A 253 11.23 18.66 -15.35
C LEU A 253 11.77 17.54 -16.24
#